data_AF-A0A834CP54-F1
#
_entry.id   AF-A0A834CP54-F1
#
_cell.length_a   1.000
_cell.length_b   1.000
_cell.length_c   1.000
_cell.angle_alpha   90.00
_cell.angle_beta   90.00
_cell.angle_gamma   90.00
#
_symmetry.space_group_name_H-M   'P 1'
#
loop_
_entity.id
_entity.type
_entity.pdbx_description
1 polymer ?
#
loop_
_entity_poly.entity_id
_entity_poly.type
_entity_poly.pdbx_seq_one_letter_code
_entity_poly.pdbx_strand_id
1 'polypeptide(L)' 'MASKSRGSTYPAPYLDDYGETDPHLGRGNPLHLCPERYRKLNQLWQQHCILEEIARSLEVVNVMFPFEWQML' A
#
# COMPACT_ATOMS: atom_id res chain seq x y z
N MET A 1 10.58 -12.78 10.49
CA MET A 1 10.72 -11.73 9.47
C MET A 1 9.60 -11.92 8.46
N ALA A 2 8.62 -11.02 8.42
CA ALA A 2 7.57 -11.08 7.41
C ALA A 2 8.23 -10.90 6.03
N SER A 3 7.92 -11.76 5.06
CA SER A 3 8.45 -11.64 3.70
C SER A 3 8.14 -10.25 3.13
N LYS A 4 9.12 -9.65 2.44
CA LYS A 4 9.09 -8.29 1.84
C LYS A 4 7.88 -8.03 0.90
N SER A 5 7.08 -9.05 0.62
CA SER A 5 5.96 -9.07 -0.32
C SER A 5 4.58 -9.15 0.36
N ARG A 6 4.49 -9.02 1.69
CA ARG A 6 3.19 -9.06 2.41
C ARG A 6 2.64 -7.64 2.59
N GLY A 7 1.92 -7.13 1.61
CA GLY A 7 1.37 -5.77 1.66
C GLY A 7 0.16 -5.53 0.76
N SER A 8 -0.40 -4.32 0.86
CA SER A 8 -1.44 -3.77 -0.02
C SER A 8 -0.78 -3.05 -1.20
N THR A 9 -1.23 -3.31 -2.44
CA THR A 9 -0.64 -2.75 -3.68
C THR A 9 -0.61 -1.22 -3.70
N TYR A 10 -1.38 -0.61 -2.81
CA TYR A 10 -1.41 0.82 -2.61
C TYR A 10 -0.71 1.20 -1.29
N PRO A 11 0.23 2.18 -1.30
CA PRO A 11 0.90 2.63 -0.09
C PRO A 11 -0.10 3.25 0.88
N ALA A 12 0.22 3.21 2.18
CA ALA A 12 -0.63 3.83 3.19
C ALA A 12 -0.80 5.34 2.90
N PRO A 13 -2.00 5.91 3.15
CA PRO A 13 -2.28 7.32 2.86
C PRO A 13 -1.70 8.26 3.93
N TYR A 14 -0.93 7.74 4.89
CA TYR A 14 -0.36 8.50 6.00
C TYR A 14 1.11 8.83 5.73
N LEU A 15 1.46 10.10 5.89
CA LEU A 15 2.78 10.67 5.63
C LEU A 15 3.21 11.58 6.77
N ASP A 16 4.50 11.68 7.03
CA ASP A 16 5.03 12.75 7.88
C ASP A 16 5.13 14.08 7.12
N ASP A 17 5.58 15.13 7.80
CA ASP A 17 5.74 16.49 7.24
C ASP A 17 6.72 16.56 6.05
N TYR A 18 7.56 15.54 5.88
CA TYR A 18 8.53 15.43 4.78
C TYR A 18 8.02 14.57 3.62
N GLY A 19 6.81 14.00 3.74
CA GLY A 19 6.23 13.13 2.73
C GLY A 19 6.72 11.69 2.80
N GLU A 20 7.38 11.29 3.88
CA GLU A 20 7.88 9.92 4.08
C GLU A 20 6.84 9.04 4.77
N THR A 21 6.84 7.76 4.45
CA THR A 21 6.05 6.75 5.17
C THR A 21 6.88 6.19 6.32
N ASP A 22 6.22 5.71 7.38
CA ASP A 22 6.87 4.96 8.47
C ASP A 22 6.19 3.60 8.66
N PRO A 23 6.52 2.59 7.83
CA PRO A 23 5.87 1.27 7.86
C PRO A 23 6.01 0.54 9.19
N HIS A 24 7.06 0.84 9.96
CA HIS A 24 7.34 0.19 11.24
C HIS A 24 6.94 1.06 12.45
N LEU A 25 6.41 2.27 12.20
CA LEU A 25 6.19 3.30 13.22
C LEU A 25 7.43 3.51 14.12
N GLY A 26 8.62 3.30 13.54
CA GLY A 26 9.88 3.20 14.28
C GLY A 26 10.60 4.53 14.42
N ARG A 27 10.33 5.50 13.53
CA ARG A 27 10.87 6.87 13.65
C ARG A 27 10.13 7.69 14.69
N GLY A 28 8.83 7.41 14.87
CA GLY A 28 7.98 8.14 15.81
C GLY A 28 7.57 9.54 15.33
N ASN A 29 7.76 9.85 14.04
CA ASN A 29 7.20 11.06 13.45
C ASN A 29 5.66 10.97 13.45
N PRO A 30 4.95 12.06 13.77
CA PRO A 30 3.51 12.10 13.59
C PRO A 30 3.17 11.91 12.11
N LEU A 31 2.28 10.96 11.83
CA LEU A 31 1.80 10.73 10.48
C LEU A 31 0.43 11.38 10.32
N HIS A 32 0.26 12.10 9.22
CA HIS A 32 -0.96 12.79 8.85
C HIS A 32 -1.57 12.16 7.61
N LEU A 33 -2.90 12.14 7.56
CA LEU A 33 -3.61 11.66 6.39
C LEU A 33 -3.36 12.62 5.21
N CYS A 34 -2.69 12.14 4.17
CA CYS A 34 -2.52 12.85 2.91
C CYS A 34 -3.82 12.79 2.08
N PRO A 35 -4.50 13.93 1.84
CA PRO A 35 -5.78 13.93 1.12
C PRO A 35 -5.68 13.39 -0.31
N GLU A 36 -4.55 13.62 -0.98
CA GLU A 36 -4.33 13.14 -2.34
C GLU A 36 -4.22 11.62 -2.42
N ARG A 37 -3.48 11.00 -1.50
CA ARG A 37 -3.37 9.53 -1.41
C ARG A 37 -4.70 8.92 -1.01
N TYR A 38 -5.42 9.54 -0.08
CA TYR A 38 -6.75 9.10 0.30
C TYR A 38 -7.74 9.15 -0.88
N ARG A 39 -7.72 10.22 -1.67
CA ARG A 39 -8.60 10.35 -2.84
C ARG A 39 -8.36 9.24 -3.86
N LYS A 40 -7.09 8.91 -4.13
CA LYS A 40 -6.72 7.81 -5.02
C LYS A 40 -7.18 6.45 -4.48
N LEU A 41 -6.98 6.20 -3.18
CA LEU A 41 -7.47 4.98 -2.54
C LEU A 41 -9.01 4.87 -2.63
N ASN A 42 -9.72 5.97 -2.40
CA ASN A 42 -11.18 6.03 -2.53
C ASN A 42 -11.65 5.78 -3.98
N GLN A 43 -10.92 6.28 -4.98
CA GLN A 43 -11.21 5.97 -6.39
C GLN A 43 -11.01 4.49 -6.70
N LEU A 44 -9.92 3.88 -6.23
CA LEU A 44 -9.68 2.44 -6.39
C LEU A 44 -10.79 1.61 -5.75
N TRP A 45 -11.23 2.02 -4.56
CA TRP A 45 -12.36 1.40 -3.88
C TRP A 45 -13.64 1.49 -4.72
N GLN A 46 -13.99 2.68 -5.20
CA GLN A 46 -15.18 2.90 -6.03
C GLN A 46 -15.15 2.12 -7.35
N GLN A 47 -13.96 1.90 -7.90
CA GLN A 47 -13.76 1.15 -9.15
C GLN A 47 -13.68 -0.37 -8.93
N HIS A 48 -13.83 -0.86 -7.71
CA HIS A 48 -13.63 -2.27 -7.35
C HIS A 48 -12.23 -2.79 -7.75
N CYS A 49 -11.22 -1.93 -7.71
CA CYS A 49 -9.83 -2.26 -8.04
C CYS A 49 -8.99 -2.68 -6.81
N ILE A 50 -9.63 -2.81 -5.65
CA ILE A 50 -9.01 -3.37 -4.45
C ILE A 50 -9.32 -4.86 -4.44
N LEU A 51 -8.27 -5.68 -4.42
CA LEU A 51 -8.41 -7.13 -4.41
C LEU A 51 -9.09 -7.59 -3.11
N GLU A 52 -10.18 -8.33 -3.25
CA GLU A 52 -10.91 -8.94 -2.11
C GLU A 52 -10.11 -10.10 -1.50
N GLU A 53 -9.30 -10.78 -2.31
CA GLU A 53 -8.43 -11.85 -1.86
C GLU A 53 -7.01 -11.37 -1.54
N ILE A 54 -6.43 -11.94 -0.49
CA ILE A 54 -5.06 -11.65 -0.07
C ILE A 54 -4.12 -12.00 -1.23
N ALA A 55 -3.23 -11.08 -1.62
CA ALA A 55 -2.31 -11.24 -2.75
C ALA A 55 -1.53 -12.58 -2.73
N ARG A 56 -1.23 -13.12 -1.53
CA ARG A 56 -0.62 -14.45 -1.35
C ARG A 56 -1.44 -15.58 -2.01
N SER A 57 -2.76 -15.50 -1.98
CA SER A 57 -3.65 -16.48 -2.61
C SER A 57 -3.60 -16.39 -4.15
N LEU A 58 -3.27 -15.21 -4.70
CA LEU A 58 -3.18 -14.95 -6.14
C LEU A 58 -1.82 -15.35 -6.74
N GLU A 59 -0.75 -15.45 -5.92
CA GLU A 59 0.57 -15.96 -6.36
C GLU A 59 0.47 -17.38 -6.96
N VAL A 60 -0.52 -18.18 -6.56
CA VAL A 60 -0.77 -19.53 -7.08
C VAL A 60 -1.34 -19.51 -8.51
N VAL A 61 -1.98 -18.42 -8.94
CA VAL A 61 -2.75 -18.35 -10.19
C VAL A 61 -1.91 -17.82 -11.37
N ASN A 62 -0.62 -17.48 -11.17
CA ASN A 62 0.23 -16.90 -12.23
C ASN A 62 -0.41 -15.67 -12.94
N VAL A 63 -1.31 -14.96 -12.26
CA VAL A 63 -1.74 -13.62 -12.68
C VAL A 63 -0.68 -12.66 -12.14
N MET A 64 0.53 -12.81 -12.69
CA MET A 64 1.69 -12.03 -12.32
C MET A 64 1.50 -10.62 -12.89
N PHE A 65 0.87 -9.73 -12.11
CA PHE A 65 1.04 -8.30 -12.33
C PHE A 65 2.50 -7.98 -11.96
N PRO A 66 3.34 -7.49 -12.88
CA PRO A 66 4.71 -7.10 -12.56
C PRO A 66 4.64 -5.80 -11.76
N PHE A 67 4.41 -5.90 -10.45
CA PHE A 67 4.38 -4.75 -9.55
C PHE A 67 5.52 -4.87 -8.55
N GLU A 68 6.53 -4.04 -8.76
CA GLU A 68 7.66 -3.85 -7.85
C GLU A 68 7.18 -3.04 -6.63
N TRP A 69 7.02 -3.73 -5.51
CA TRP A 69 6.64 -3.17 -4.21
C TRP A 69 7.63 -2.18 -3.61
N GLN A 70 8.76 -1.93 -4.29
CA GLN A 70 9.91 -1.15 -3.79
C GLN A 70 10.11 0.22 -4.46
N MET A 71 9.23 0.67 -5.36
CA MET A 71 9.42 1.95 -6.10
C MET A 71 8.42 3.07 -5.77
N LEU A 72 7.96 3.21 -4.53
CA LEU A 72 7.27 4.42 -4.06
C LEU A 72 7.62 4.75 -2.61
#